data_AF-A0A2T2XKI3-F1
#
_entry.id   AF-A0A2T2XKI3-F1
#
_cell.length_a   1.000
_cell.length_b   1.000
_cell.length_c   1.000
_cell.angle_alpha   90.00
_cell.angle_beta   90.00
_cell.angle_gamma   90.00
#
_symmetry.space_group_name_H-M   'P 1'
#
loop_
_entity.id
_entity.type
_entity.pdbx_description
1 polymer ?
#
loop_
_entity_poly.entity_id
_entity_poly.type
_entity_poly.pdbx_seq_one_letter_code
_entity_poly.pdbx_strand_id
1 'polypeptide(L)'
;MGFCIYGAYDGINERFGPFGVAASLRGTGLGKVLLYRCLEQMRQEGLHTAWFLWTGEKEAAGHLYLRAGFTITRRFDVMKKILA
;
A
#
# COMPACT_ATOMS: atom_id res chain seq x y z
N MET A 1 12.77 -11.50 1.51
CA MET A 1 12.14 -10.81 2.64
C MET A 1 11.22 -9.69 2.13
N GLY A 2 10.12 -9.42 2.83
CA GLY A 2 9.14 -8.37 2.50
C GLY A 2 8.24 -8.09 3.71
N PHE A 3 7.48 -6.99 3.68
CA PHE A 3 6.64 -6.57 4.79
C PHE A 3 5.41 -5.77 4.32
N CYS A 4 4.40 -5.72 5.17
CA CYS A 4 3.23 -4.85 5.06
C CYS A 4 2.82 -4.47 6.49
N ILE A 5 2.76 -3.18 6.79
CA ILE A 5 2.53 -2.65 8.15
C ILE A 5 1.26 -1.80 8.12
N TYR A 6 0.56 -1.69 9.24
CA TYR A 6 -0.54 -0.73 9.47
C TYR A 6 -0.49 -0.24 10.93
N GLY A 7 -1.29 0.77 11.28
CA GLY A 7 -1.31 1.32 12.65
C GLY A 7 -0.04 2.06 13.07
N ALA A 8 0.88 2.35 12.13
CA ALA A 8 2.12 3.06 12.42
C ALA A 8 1.93 4.59 12.61
N TYR A 9 0.74 5.11 12.29
CA TYR A 9 0.40 6.52 12.43
C TYR A 9 -0.52 6.70 13.64
N ASP A 10 -0.10 7.56 14.55
CA ASP A 10 -0.85 7.82 15.78
C ASP A 10 -2.28 8.28 15.47
N GLY A 11 -3.26 7.62 16.10
CA GLY A 11 -4.69 7.85 15.90
C GLY A 11 -5.26 7.47 14.52
N ILE A 12 -4.49 6.82 13.63
CA ILE A 12 -4.94 6.50 12.25
C ILE A 12 -4.61 5.04 11.92
N ASN A 13 -5.41 4.12 12.45
CA ASN A 13 -5.14 2.68 12.33
C ASN A 13 -5.44 2.13 10.93
N GLU A 14 -6.39 2.73 10.21
CA GLU A 14 -6.80 2.35 8.86
C GLU A 14 -5.75 2.68 7.79
N ARG A 15 -4.74 3.47 8.15
CA ARG A 15 -3.64 3.76 7.24
C ARG A 15 -2.64 2.63 7.26
N PHE A 16 -2.49 1.94 6.13
CA PHE A 16 -1.42 0.95 5.96
C PHE A 16 -0.23 1.54 5.18
N GLY A 17 0.93 0.94 5.42
CA GLY A 17 2.22 1.34 4.92
C GLY A 17 3.23 1.58 6.05
N PRO A 18 4.53 1.35 5.80
CA PRO A 18 5.11 1.01 4.49
C PRO A 18 4.85 -0.45 4.06
N PHE A 19 4.94 -0.69 2.75
CA PHE A 19 4.73 -1.99 2.11
C PHE A 19 5.82 -2.24 1.07
N GLY A 20 6.33 -3.48 0.99
CA GLY A 20 7.28 -3.84 -0.05
C GLY A 20 7.79 -5.27 0.00
N VAL A 21 8.38 -5.68 -1.11
CA VAL A 21 9.10 -6.94 -1.26
C VAL A 21 10.51 -6.68 -1.78
N ALA A 22 11.48 -7.46 -1.30
CA ALA A 22 12.84 -7.44 -1.83
C ALA A 22 12.83 -7.62 -3.36
N ALA A 23 13.74 -6.92 -4.05
CA ALA A 23 13.78 -6.90 -5.51
C ALA A 23 13.88 -8.30 -6.13
N SER A 24 14.68 -9.19 -5.53
CA SER A 24 14.87 -10.58 -5.96
C SER A 24 13.62 -11.46 -5.84
N LEU A 25 12.58 -11.02 -5.14
CA LEU A 25 11.33 -11.77 -4.94
C LEU A 25 10.12 -11.11 -5.63
N ARG A 26 10.34 -10.06 -6.43
CA ARG A 26 9.27 -9.45 -7.23
C ARG A 26 8.78 -10.46 -8.29
N GLY A 27 7.51 -10.36 -8.68
CA GLY A 27 6.90 -11.27 -9.65
C GLY A 27 6.50 -12.65 -9.10
N THR A 28 6.91 -13.01 -7.88
CA THR A 28 6.59 -14.32 -7.26
C THR A 28 5.17 -14.42 -6.69
N GLY A 29 4.44 -13.30 -6.63
CA GLY A 29 3.16 -13.21 -5.92
C GLY A 29 3.26 -12.91 -4.43
N LEU A 30 4.47 -12.85 -3.85
CA LEU A 30 4.66 -12.59 -2.41
C LEU A 30 4.00 -11.26 -1.96
N GLY A 31 4.10 -10.19 -2.75
CA GLY A 31 3.48 -8.91 -2.42
C GLY A 31 1.95 -9.00 -2.30
N LYS A 32 1.30 -9.85 -3.12
CA LYS A 32 -0.13 -10.11 -3.03
C LYS A 32 -0.46 -10.77 -1.68
N VAL A 33 0.27 -11.82 -1.32
CA VAL A 33 0.06 -12.53 -0.05
C VAL A 33 0.22 -11.59 1.15
N LEU A 34 1.30 -10.80 1.17
CA LEU A 34 1.56 -9.84 2.25
C LEU A 34 0.44 -8.80 2.38
N LEU A 35 -0.05 -8.25 1.27
CA LEU A 35 -1.16 -7.30 1.28
C LEU A 35 -2.43 -7.93 1.87
N TYR A 36 -2.86 -9.09 1.37
CA TYR A 36 -4.10 -9.71 1.87
C TYR A 36 -4.00 -10.13 3.33
N ARG A 37 -2.84 -10.60 3.80
CA ARG A 37 -2.63 -10.91 5.21
C ARG A 37 -2.73 -9.67 6.09
N CYS A 38 -2.14 -8.55 5.65
CA CYS A 38 -2.27 -7.27 6.34
C CYS A 38 -3.73 -6.82 6.44
N LEU A 39 -4.47 -6.85 5.33
CA LEU A 39 -5.88 -6.46 5.31
C LEU A 39 -6.77 -7.38 6.15
N GLU A 40 -6.47 -8.68 6.15
CA GLU A 40 -7.14 -9.64 7.01
C GLU A 40 -6.91 -9.33 8.49
N GLN A 41 -5.69 -8.96 8.88
CA GLN A 41 -5.37 -8.57 10.25
C GLN A 41 -6.05 -7.26 10.66
N MET A 42 -6.01 -6.25 9.80
CA MET A 42 -6.75 -4.98 10.00
C MET A 42 -8.24 -5.24 10.23
N ARG A 43 -8.85 -6.12 9.43
CA ARG A 43 -10.26 -6.50 9.57
C ARG A 43 -10.52 -7.23 10.90
N GLN A 44 -9.62 -8.10 11.33
CA GLN A 44 -9.75 -8.81 12.62
C GLN A 44 -9.69 -7.85 13.81
N GLU A 45 -8.97 -6.74 13.68
CA GLU A 45 -8.91 -5.68 14.68
C GLU A 45 -10.09 -4.68 14.59
N GLY A 46 -11.08 -4.96 13.75
CA GLY A 46 -12.27 -4.13 13.61
C GLY A 46 -12.11 -2.90 12.72
N LEU A 47 -10.99 -2.78 12.00
CA LEU A 47 -10.81 -1.69 11.05
C LEU A 47 -11.68 -1.93 9.81
N HIS A 48 -12.58 -0.99 9.55
CA HIS A 48 -13.55 -1.10 8.45
C HIS A 48 -13.02 -0.60 7.10
N THR A 49 -11.91 0.15 7.12
CA THR A 49 -11.30 0.69 5.91
C THR A 49 -9.79 0.50 5.92
N ALA A 50 -9.19 0.51 4.74
CA ALA A 50 -7.76 0.56 4.55
C ALA A 50 -7.46 1.64 3.51
N TRP A 51 -6.45 2.47 3.77
CA TRP A 51 -6.02 3.49 2.82
C TRP A 51 -4.54 3.80 2.96
N PHE A 52 -3.98 4.44 1.93
CA PHE A 52 -2.63 4.97 1.90
C PHE A 52 -2.63 6.24 1.03
N LEU A 53 -1.60 7.08 1.16
CA LEU A 53 -1.61 8.40 0.53
C LEU A 53 -1.50 8.34 -0.99
N TRP A 54 -0.51 7.60 -1.51
CA TRP A 54 -0.24 7.58 -2.94
C TRP A 54 0.58 6.36 -3.37
N THR A 55 0.50 6.04 -4.66
CA THR A 55 1.29 5.02 -5.37
C THR A 55 1.30 5.41 -6.86
N GLY A 56 2.22 4.85 -7.64
CA GLY A 56 2.10 4.90 -9.10
C GLY A 56 0.89 4.06 -9.57
N GLU A 57 -0.10 4.71 -10.21
CA GLU A 57 -1.32 4.04 -10.72
C GLU A 57 -1.00 2.96 -11.77
N LYS A 58 0.05 3.19 -12.58
CA LYS A 58 0.51 2.30 -13.66
C LYS A 58 1.66 1.39 -13.25
N GLU A 59 1.98 1.32 -11.96
CA GLU A 59 3.04 0.46 -11.43
C GLU A 59 2.46 -0.87 -10.91
N ALA A 60 3.33 -1.85 -10.70
CA ALA A 60 2.94 -3.17 -10.20
C ALA A 60 2.14 -3.10 -8.88
N ALA A 61 2.51 -2.17 -7.98
CA ALA A 61 1.78 -1.93 -6.74
C ALA A 61 0.39 -1.32 -7.01
N GLY A 62 0.29 -0.31 -7.89
CA GLY A 62 -0.98 0.29 -8.29
C GLY A 62 -1.97 -0.75 -8.82
N HIS A 63 -1.54 -1.59 -9.76
CA HIS A 63 -2.36 -2.68 -10.29
C HIS A 63 -2.75 -3.71 -9.21
N LEU A 64 -1.84 -4.01 -8.27
CA LEU A 64 -2.15 -4.89 -7.14
C LEU A 64 -3.24 -4.30 -6.25
N TYR A 65 -3.17 -3.02 -5.90
CA TYR A 65 -4.17 -2.37 -5.05
C TYR A 65 -5.54 -2.34 -5.72
N LEU A 66 -5.62 -1.98 -7.00
CA LEU A 66 -6.88 -1.99 -7.75
C LEU A 66 -7.51 -3.39 -7.77
N ARG A 67 -6.70 -4.43 -7.99
CA ARG A 67 -7.17 -5.84 -7.95
C ARG A 67 -7.58 -6.29 -6.53
N ALA A 68 -7.02 -5.68 -5.50
CA ALA A 68 -7.38 -5.93 -4.11
C ALA A 68 -8.65 -5.18 -3.66
N GLY A 69 -9.26 -4.38 -4.53
CA GLY A 69 -10.50 -3.66 -4.26
C GLY A 69 -10.32 -2.22 -3.80
N PHE A 70 -9.09 -1.69 -3.81
CA PHE A 70 -8.87 -0.26 -3.56
C PHE A 70 -9.39 0.57 -4.73
N THR A 71 -9.87 1.77 -4.41
CA THR A 71 -10.31 2.77 -5.39
C THR A 71 -9.50 4.04 -5.24
N ILE A 72 -9.33 4.77 -6.35
CA ILE A 72 -8.59 6.03 -6.37
C ILE A 72 -9.52 7.14 -5.88
N THR A 73 -9.18 7.74 -4.74
CA THR A 73 -9.95 8.87 -4.18
C THR A 73 -9.36 10.23 -4.54
N ARG A 74 -8.05 10.31 -4.78
CA ARG A 74 -7.30 11.53 -5.11
C ARG A 74 -6.11 11.22 -6.03
N ARG A 75 -5.72 12.18 -6.87
CA ARG A 75 -4.48 12.16 -7.66
C ARG A 75 -3.64 13.37 -7.32
N PHE A 76 -2.32 13.17 -7.26
CA PHE A 76 -1.35 14.20 -6.92
C PHE A 76 -0.24 14.22 -7.97
N ASP A 77 0.23 15.41 -8.32
CA ASP A 77 1.38 15.59 -9.20
C ASP A 77 2.59 16.02 -8.37
N VAL A 78 3.75 15.39 -8.63
CA VAL A 78 5.01 15.74 -7.96
C VAL A 78 5.62 16.95 -8.66
N MET A 79 5.62 18.09 -7.97
CA MET A 79 6.26 19.31 -8.45
C MET A 79 7.74 19.33 -8.04
N LYS A 80 8.64 19.55 -9.01
CA LYS A 80 10.08 19.67 -8.75
C LYS A 80 10.61 20.96 -9.37
N LYS A 81 11.23 21.82 -8.56
CA LYS A 81 12.02 22.96 -9.03
C LYS A 81 13.50 22.56 -9.04
N ILE A 82 14.15 22.69 -10.19
CA ILE A 82 15.60 22.55 -10.28
C ILE A 82 16.18 23.95 -10.07
N LEU A 83 17.05 24.08 -9.07
CA LEU A 83 17.79 25.32 -8.82
C LEU A 83 19.10 25.26 -9.60
N ALA A 84 19.45 26.37 -10.25
CA ALA A 84 20.72 26.57 -10.94
C ALA A 84 21.83 26.91 -9.93
#